data_AF-Q4T8C6-F1
#
_entry.id   AF-Q4T8C6-F1
#
_cell.length_a   1.000
_cell.length_b   1.000
_cell.length_c   1.000
_cell.angle_alpha   90.00
_cell.angle_beta   90.00
_cell.angle_gamma   90.00
#
_symmetry.space_group_name_H-M   'P 1'
#
loop_
_entity.id
_entity.type
_entity.pdbx_description
1 polymer ?
#
loop_
_entity_poly.entity_id
_entity_poly.type
_entity_poly.pdbx_seq_one_letter_code
_entity_poly.pdbx_strand_id
1 'polypeptide(L)'
;MKGLDNLDKTWPVLINHTRENQLWLCWFVPPGVQLSHGSSSVELFNLPTSIFYVRKFTGTPSVENGNENSKELLSSRGRSCPNLDLVEYSGAGYDHFISLVHHNEVWINQNFNFADAFKH
;
A
#
# COMPACT_ATOMS: atom_id res chain seq x y z
N MET A 1 -12.33 -24.00 12.92
CA MET A 1 -11.91 -22.61 12.64
C MET A 1 -12.71 -22.13 11.45
N LYS A 2 -13.73 -21.29 11.63
CA LYS A 2 -14.46 -20.68 10.51
C LYS A 2 -13.81 -19.31 10.25
N GLY A 3 -13.24 -19.08 9.08
CA GLY A 3 -12.77 -17.74 8.69
C GLY A 3 -11.47 -17.66 7.88
N LEU A 4 -10.56 -18.64 8.01
CA LEU A 4 -9.30 -18.62 7.24
C LEU A 4 -9.52 -18.88 5.73
N ASP A 5 -10.53 -19.69 5.37
CA ASP A 5 -10.87 -20.02 3.98
C ASP A 5 -11.35 -18.82 3.12
N ASN A 6 -11.43 -17.61 3.71
CA ASN A 6 -11.84 -16.38 3.02
C ASN A 6 -10.72 -15.33 2.92
N LEU A 7 -9.50 -15.58 3.44
CA LEU A 7 -8.37 -14.66 3.27
C LEU A 7 -7.98 -14.53 1.79
N ASP A 8 -8.18 -15.58 0.99
CA ASP A 8 -7.96 -15.55 -0.46
C ASP A 8 -8.97 -14.65 -1.21
N LYS A 9 -9.99 -14.12 -0.52
CA LYS A 9 -11.02 -13.23 -1.07
C LYS A 9 -10.83 -11.77 -0.66
N THR A 10 -9.80 -11.44 0.10
CA THR A 10 -9.55 -10.08 0.59
C THR A 10 -8.47 -9.36 -0.19
N TRP A 11 -8.45 -9.57 -1.51
CA TRP A 11 -7.65 -8.78 -2.42
C TRP A 11 -8.16 -7.32 -2.47
N PRO A 12 -7.28 -6.35 -2.74
CA PRO A 12 -5.87 -6.51 -3.06
C PRO A 12 -5.00 -6.83 -1.84
N VAL A 13 -3.83 -7.42 -2.10
CA VAL A 13 -2.72 -7.42 -1.15
C VAL A 13 -1.98 -6.10 -1.32
N LEU A 14 -1.64 -5.47 -0.20
CA LEU A 14 -0.91 -4.22 -0.20
C LEU A 14 0.54 -4.45 0.20
N ILE A 15 1.46 -3.80 -0.51
CA ILE A 15 2.84 -3.60 -0.08
C ILE A 15 2.95 -2.14 0.35
N ASN A 16 3.01 -1.90 1.65
CA ASN A 16 3.19 -0.56 2.20
C ASN A 16 4.68 -0.23 2.23
N HIS A 17 5.05 0.85 1.56
CA HIS A 17 6.35 1.48 1.67
C HIS A 17 6.27 2.61 2.70
N THR A 18 7.15 2.56 3.71
CA THR A 18 7.17 3.56 4.79
C THR A 18 8.25 4.62 4.57
N ARG A 19 8.18 5.75 5.31
CA ARG A 19 9.26 6.76 5.31
C ARG A 19 10.61 6.24 5.75
N GLU A 20 10.61 5.18 6.56
CA GLU A 20 11.82 4.52 7.05
C GLU A 20 12.41 3.56 6.01
N ASN A 21 11.89 3.58 4.78
CA ASN A 21 12.24 2.65 3.70
C ASN A 21 12.03 1.18 4.11
N GLN A 22 10.98 0.93 4.90
CA GLN A 22 10.54 -0.42 5.24
C GLN A 22 9.39 -0.83 4.35
N LEU A 23 9.29 -2.15 4.12
CA LEU A 23 8.22 -2.76 3.37
C LEU A 23 7.39 -3.64 4.28
N TRP A 24 6.08 -3.39 4.30
CA TRP A 24 5.10 -4.19 5.02
C TRP A 24 4.17 -4.86 4.03
N LEU A 25 3.97 -6.16 4.19
CA LEU A 25 2.99 -6.91 3.42
C LEU A 25 1.68 -6.96 4.23
N CYS A 26 0.61 -6.41 3.66
CA CYS A 26 -0.64 -6.22 4.36
C CYS A 26 -1.79 -6.90 3.61
N TRP A 27 -2.67 -7.54 4.39
CA TRP A 27 -3.91 -8.14 3.92
C TRP A 27 -5.08 -7.54 4.67
N PHE A 28 -6.21 -7.38 3.98
CA PHE A 28 -7.45 -6.99 4.65
C PHE A 28 -8.00 -8.17 5.45
N VAL A 29 -8.48 -7.88 6.65
CA VAL A 29 -9.15 -8.87 7.49
C VAL A 29 -10.61 -8.98 7.03
N PRO A 30 -11.11 -10.16 6.65
CA PRO A 30 -12.50 -10.31 6.23
C PRO A 30 -13.47 -9.95 7.38
N PRO A 31 -14.65 -9.38 7.07
CA PRO A 31 -15.66 -9.10 8.09
C PRO A 31 -16.00 -10.34 8.93
N GLY A 32 -16.08 -10.16 10.25
CA GLY A 32 -16.45 -11.23 11.18
C GLY A 32 -15.34 -12.24 11.52
N VAL A 33 -14.13 -12.06 10.99
CA VAL A 33 -12.96 -12.85 11.41
C VAL A 33 -12.37 -12.25 12.67
N GLN A 34 -12.31 -13.05 13.73
CA GLN A 34 -11.49 -12.74 14.90
C GLN A 34 -10.10 -13.33 14.70
N LEU A 35 -9.10 -12.47 14.66
CA LEU A 35 -7.70 -12.89 14.64
C LEU A 35 -7.21 -13.07 16.08
N SER A 36 -6.59 -14.20 16.37
CA SER A 36 -5.73 -14.33 17.56
C SER A 36 -4.50 -13.44 17.39
N HIS A 37 -3.89 -12.97 18.49
CA HIS A 37 -2.68 -12.14 18.42
C HIS A 37 -1.64 -12.72 17.45
N GLY A 38 -1.05 -11.83 16.64
CA GLY A 38 -0.04 -12.19 15.65
C GLY A 38 1.25 -12.70 16.30
N SER A 39 2.13 -13.26 15.47
CA SER A 39 3.50 -13.61 15.87
C SER A 39 4.35 -12.34 16.06
N SER A 40 5.63 -12.48 16.44
CA SER A 40 6.57 -11.36 16.52
C SER A 40 6.80 -10.60 15.20
N SER A 41 6.34 -11.13 14.06
CA SER A 41 6.53 -10.57 12.72
C SER A 41 5.21 -10.22 12.02
N VAL A 42 4.07 -10.34 12.70
CA VAL A 42 2.74 -10.04 12.15
C VAL A 42 1.97 -9.24 13.19
N GLU A 43 1.51 -8.07 12.80
CA GLU A 43 0.70 -7.21 13.66
C GLU A 43 -0.68 -6.95 13.07
N LEU A 44 -1.66 -6.78 13.95
CA LEU A 44 -2.99 -6.32 13.55
C LEU A 44 -2.99 -4.80 13.61
N PHE A 45 -3.09 -4.17 12.45
CA PHE A 45 -3.20 -2.73 12.32
C PHE A 45 -4.65 -2.33 11.97
N ASN A 46 -5.18 -1.33 12.68
CA ASN A 46 -6.48 -0.73 12.37
C ASN A 46 -6.26 0.51 11.51
N LEU A 47 -6.61 0.42 10.22
CA LEU A 47 -6.61 1.57 9.33
C LEU A 47 -7.87 2.42 9.59
N PRO A 48 -7.75 3.66 10.10
CA PRO A 48 -8.91 4.53 10.26
C PRO A 48 -9.49 4.91 8.90
N THR A 49 -10.77 5.31 8.89
CA THR A 49 -11.42 5.86 7.69
C THR A 49 -10.55 6.93 7.07
N SER A 50 -10.10 6.66 5.84
CA SER A 50 -9.10 7.47 5.13
C SER A 50 -9.51 7.65 3.68
N ILE A 51 -9.07 8.75 3.07
CA ILE A 51 -9.21 8.98 1.64
C ILE A 51 -7.86 8.67 1.00
N PHE A 52 -7.86 7.84 -0.05
CA PHE A 52 -6.66 7.53 -0.82
C PHE A 52 -6.76 8.12 -2.22
N TYR A 53 -5.66 8.70 -2.68
CA TYR A 53 -5.47 8.96 -4.10
C TYR A 53 -4.87 7.71 -4.73
N VAL A 54 -5.42 7.30 -5.87
CA VAL A 54 -5.03 6.07 -6.55
C VAL A 54 -4.57 6.37 -7.97
N ARG A 55 -3.45 5.80 -8.38
CA ARG A 55 -2.99 5.78 -9.78
C ARG A 55 -2.85 4.33 -10.23
N LYS A 56 -3.47 4.01 -11.35
CA LYS A 56 -3.28 2.74 -12.06
C LYS A 56 -2.05 2.83 -12.95
N PHE A 57 -1.29 1.74 -13.03
CA PHE A 57 -0.14 1.63 -13.91
C PHE A 57 0.04 0.21 -14.44
N THR A 58 0.79 0.10 -15.53
CA THR A 58 1.12 -1.18 -16.19
C THR A 58 2.61 -1.49 -15.99
N GLY A 59 3.01 -2.74 -16.24
CA GLY A 59 4.40 -3.19 -16.11
C GLY A 59 4.63 -4.04 -14.86
N THR A 60 5.89 -4.43 -14.63
CA THR A 60 6.26 -5.32 -13.52
C THR A 60 6.20 -4.56 -12.19
N PRO A 61 5.52 -5.08 -11.16
CA PRO A 61 5.56 -4.48 -9.82
C PRO A 61 6.99 -4.43 -9.28
N SER A 62 7.46 -3.25 -8.88
CA SER A 62 8.75 -3.03 -8.21
C SER A 62 8.68 -1.78 -7.33
N VAL A 63 9.62 -1.65 -6.38
CA VAL A 63 9.74 -0.44 -5.55
C VAL A 63 10.03 0.79 -6.43
N GLU A 64 10.88 0.63 -7.45
CA GLU A 64 11.18 1.67 -8.43
C GLU A 64 9.90 2.16 -9.14
N ASN A 65 9.11 1.24 -9.70
CA ASN A 65 7.85 1.59 -10.36
C ASN A 65 6.84 2.19 -9.37
N GLY A 66 6.83 1.73 -8.11
CA GLY A 66 6.02 2.31 -7.04
C GLY A 66 6.38 3.76 -6.75
N ASN A 67 7.68 4.07 -6.65
CA ASN A 67 8.19 5.42 -6.42
C ASN A 67 7.88 6.35 -7.60
N GLU A 68 8.11 5.90 -8.84
CA GLU A 68 7.83 6.67 -10.05
C GLU A 68 6.35 7.00 -10.18
N ASN A 69 5.46 6.00 -10.03
CA ASN A 69 4.02 6.22 -10.13
C ASN A 69 3.49 7.07 -8.96
N SER A 70 4.10 6.97 -7.78
CA SER A 70 3.78 7.84 -6.65
C SER A 70 4.17 9.29 -6.95
N LYS A 71 5.36 9.53 -7.53
CA LYS A 71 5.78 10.87 -7.98
C LYS A 71 4.80 11.48 -8.97
N GLU A 72 4.38 10.71 -9.97
CA GLU A 72 3.42 11.16 -10.97
C GLU A 72 2.05 11.47 -10.35
N LEU A 73 1.58 10.62 -9.44
CA LEU A 73 0.34 10.83 -8.72
C LEU A 73 0.39 12.13 -7.89
N LEU A 74 1.47 12.37 -7.16
CA LEU A 74 1.67 13.61 -6.41
C LEU A 74 1.67 14.84 -7.33
N SER A 75 2.43 14.76 -8.43
CA SER A 75 2.54 15.84 -9.40
C SER A 75 1.18 16.20 -10.01
N SER A 76 0.34 15.21 -10.31
CA SER A 76 -1.03 15.41 -10.78
C SER A 76 -1.94 16.13 -9.79
N ARG A 77 -1.57 16.15 -8.50
CA ARG A 77 -2.26 16.84 -7.41
C ARG A 77 -1.61 18.18 -7.05
N GLY A 78 -0.63 18.65 -7.84
CA GLY A 78 0.12 19.86 -7.56
C GLY A 78 1.02 19.74 -6.32
N ARG A 79 1.41 18.52 -5.95
CA ARG A 79 2.32 18.22 -4.82
C ARG A 79 3.64 17.68 -5.38
N SER A 80 4.73 17.90 -4.66
CA SER A 80 6.05 17.35 -5.01
C SER A 80 6.76 16.84 -3.77
N CYS A 81 7.47 15.72 -3.90
CA CYS A 81 8.38 15.22 -2.88
C CYS A 81 9.80 15.16 -3.46
N PRO A 82 10.78 15.85 -2.86
CA PRO A 82 12.15 15.89 -3.37
C PRO A 82 12.90 14.56 -3.16
N ASN A 83 12.52 13.77 -2.15
CA ASN A 83 13.06 12.44 -1.89
C ASN A 83 11.92 11.40 -1.94
N LEU A 84 11.86 10.62 -3.01
CA LEU A 84 10.80 9.62 -3.21
C LEU A 84 10.87 8.45 -2.23
N ASP A 85 12.04 8.19 -1.64
CA ASP A 85 12.20 7.15 -0.61
C ASP A 85 11.50 7.54 0.71
N LEU A 86 11.11 8.81 0.84
CA LEU A 86 10.31 9.30 1.97
C LEU A 86 8.81 9.34 1.65
N VAL A 87 8.38 8.91 0.46
CA VAL A 87 6.96 8.87 0.12
C VAL A 87 6.37 7.58 0.68
N GLU A 88 5.35 7.72 1.53
CA GLU A 88 4.54 6.58 1.92
C GLU A 88 3.48 6.33 0.87
N TYR A 89 3.45 5.10 0.39
CA TYR A 89 2.44 4.62 -0.52
C TYR A 89 2.18 3.15 -0.27
N SER A 90 1.01 2.69 -0.72
CA SER A 90 0.70 1.27 -0.81
C SER A 90 0.70 0.88 -2.28
N GLY A 91 1.53 -0.09 -2.65
CA GLY A 91 1.40 -0.81 -3.91
C GLY A 91 0.31 -1.87 -3.75
N ALA A 92 -0.75 -1.80 -4.55
CA ALA A 92 -1.82 -2.80 -4.54
C ALA A 92 -1.63 -3.79 -5.69
N GLY A 93 -1.40 -5.05 -5.34
CA GLY A 93 -1.37 -6.18 -6.27
C GLY A 93 -2.71 -6.89 -6.26
N TYR A 94 -3.25 -7.18 -7.45
CA TYR A 94 -4.49 -7.92 -7.65
C TYR A 94 -4.14 -9.27 -8.30
N ASP A 95 -4.66 -10.37 -7.73
CA ASP A 95 -4.43 -11.76 -8.15
C ASP A 95 -2.97 -12.27 -8.06
N HIS A 96 -2.79 -13.57 -8.28
CA HIS A 96 -1.47 -14.23 -8.27
C HIS A 96 -0.48 -13.53 -9.21
N PHE A 97 0.76 -13.36 -8.75
CA PHE A 97 1.94 -12.71 -9.38
C PHE A 97 2.19 -12.97 -10.88
N ILE A 98 1.50 -13.92 -11.52
CA ILE A 98 1.75 -14.45 -12.87
C ILE A 98 0.66 -14.05 -13.88
N SER A 99 -0.39 -13.32 -13.48
CA SER A 99 -1.46 -12.98 -14.42
C SER A 99 -1.12 -11.74 -15.27
N LEU A 100 -1.05 -11.95 -16.59
CA LEU A 100 -0.60 -11.02 -17.63
C LEU A 100 -1.57 -9.84 -17.92
N VAL A 101 -2.71 -9.73 -17.21
CA VAL A 101 -3.79 -8.76 -17.53
C VAL A 101 -4.19 -7.86 -16.36
N HIS A 102 -3.43 -7.83 -15.25
CA HIS A 102 -3.75 -6.92 -14.14
C HIS A 102 -3.05 -5.57 -14.28
N HIS A 103 -3.79 -4.50 -13.98
CA HIS A 103 -3.19 -3.22 -13.66
C HIS A 103 -2.70 -3.24 -12.22
N ASN A 104 -1.59 -2.57 -11.95
CA ASN A 104 -1.12 -2.31 -10.59
C ASN A 104 -1.66 -0.96 -10.14
N GLU A 105 -1.70 -0.75 -8.84
CA GLU A 105 -2.08 0.56 -8.28
C GLU A 105 -1.06 1.04 -7.26
N VAL A 106 -0.84 2.35 -7.24
CA VAL A 106 -0.21 3.04 -6.10
C VAL A 106 -1.25 3.89 -5.39
N TRP A 107 -1.31 3.75 -4.08
CA TRP A 107 -2.25 4.44 -3.21
C TRP A 107 -1.48 5.37 -2.28
N ILE A 108 -1.85 6.65 -2.26
CA ILE A 108 -1.29 7.64 -1.32
C ILE A 108 -2.41 8.15 -0.45
N ASN A 109 -2.27 8.03 0.87
CA ASN A 109 -3.24 8.57 1.80
C ASN A 109 -3.29 10.11 1.65
N GLN A 110 -4.48 10.69 1.51
CA GLN A 110 -4.66 12.14 1.37
C GLN A 110 -4.04 12.92 2.53
N ASN A 111 -4.11 12.34 3.73
CA ASN A 111 -3.59 12.90 4.98
C ASN A 111 -2.08 12.71 5.12
N PHE A 112 -1.41 12.09 4.13
CA PHE A 112 0.03 12.04 4.11
C PHE A 112 0.61 13.46 4.11
N ASN A 113 1.25 13.81 5.21
CA ASN A 113 1.74 15.15 5.46
C ASN A 113 3.18 15.28 4.96
N PHE A 114 3.37 15.95 3.82
CA PHE A 114 4.71 16.21 3.25
C PHE A 114 5.57 17.12 4.14
N ALA A 115 4.95 17.91 5.03
CA ALA A 115 5.63 18.87 5.88
C ALA A 115 6.57 18.23 6.91
N ASP A 116 6.32 16.97 7.28
CA ASP A 116 7.15 16.25 8.25
C ASP A 116 8.41 15.64 7.62
N ALA A 117 8.50 15.60 6.28
CA ALA A 117 9.72 15.21 5.54
C ALA A 117 10.80 16.32 5.51
N PHE A 118 10.52 17.49 6.08
CA PHE A 118 11.43 18.64 6.14
C PHE A 118 11.90 18.96 7.57
N LYS A 119 11.64 18.08 8.54
CA LYS A 119 12.00 18.26 9.94
C LYS A 119 13.07 17.28 10.42
N HIS A 120 14.15 17.08 9.68
CA HIS A 120 15.40 16.53 10.23
C HIS A 120 16.61 17.11 9.49
#